data_AF-A0A7V6GLW1-F1
#
_entry.id   AF-A0A7V6GLW1-F1
#
_cell.length_a   1.000
_cell.length_b   1.000
_cell.length_c   1.000
_cell.angle_alpha   90.00
_cell.angle_beta   90.00
_cell.angle_gamma   90.00
#
_symmetry.space_group_name_H-M   'P 1'
#
loop_
_entity.id
_entity.type
_entity.pdbx_description
1 polymer ?
#
loop_
_entity_poly.entity_id
_entity_poly.type
_entity_poly.pdbx_seq_one_letter_code
_entity_poly.pdbx_strand_id
1 'polypeptide(L)'
;MEQNINDKEKNAIEIKNLNFSYDKIKIIDSFSMTVKDGEFIALLGPNGVGKSTLFNIISGILPFTEGSVTIFGKNINKMKYKERANLIAVVPQETSSNFNFKNIDIVLMSRACKKSQFANEDMQDYDIALNAMKLTKTEDIAYRGYMEISGGEKQRVIIAQAIAQDTKILLLDEPTSNLDINFQIEIMQLILQISKKQHLTVVGVFHDINLAAQYADRIILIKNGKIFADGTPADILNCKNIFDVYGAHVIVGKNPFTNKIFITPHYNGHYDLTSIPEKRKKIHIIAGGGSGSYLFNILQSEGHIITTCILSSIDTDAKVAKQLGIRLVLEDPHITLREENIRLNEDLISECDVVIVARVDFGEENYCNLESVKKALELNKCVYFIDGKNFFQRDFTNGRATAFFKKLLAMGARDAGSEEELAILLNK
;
A
#
# COMPACT_ATOMS: atom_id res chain seq x y z
N MET A 1 22.06 27.66 28.94
CA MET A 1 20.85 27.44 28.13
C MET A 1 21.25 27.31 26.65
N GLU A 2 22.07 26.31 26.31
CA GLU A 2 22.51 26.05 24.93
C GLU A 2 22.59 24.54 24.69
N GLN A 3 21.47 23.83 24.85
CA GLN A 3 21.43 22.38 24.59
C GLN A 3 20.22 21.90 23.75
N ASN A 4 19.36 22.78 23.23
CA ASN A 4 18.05 22.34 22.71
C ASN A 4 17.77 22.65 21.22
N ILE A 5 18.73 22.41 20.31
CA ILE A 5 18.44 22.51 18.85
C ILE A 5 18.86 21.28 18.02
N ASN A 6 19.76 20.40 18.49
CA ASN A 6 20.29 19.29 17.65
C ASN A 6 19.66 17.90 17.80
N ASP A 7 18.71 17.70 18.72
CA ASP A 7 18.13 16.36 18.95
C ASP A 7 17.04 15.96 17.93
N LYS A 8 16.67 16.83 16.99
CA LYS A 8 15.58 16.57 16.01
C LYS A 8 15.99 15.92 14.69
N GLU A 9 17.27 15.66 14.44
CA GLU A 9 17.75 15.08 13.16
C GLU A 9 18.85 14.01 13.33
N LYS A 10 18.76 13.17 14.36
CA LYS A 10 19.71 12.06 14.49
C LYS A 10 19.26 10.86 13.68
N ASN A 11 20.11 10.41 12.76
CA ASN A 11 19.90 9.14 12.06
C ASN A 11 20.23 7.96 13.00
N ALA A 12 19.27 7.08 13.22
CA ALA A 12 19.47 5.80 13.92
C ALA A 12 20.30 4.84 13.07
N ILE A 13 20.02 4.73 11.77
CA ILE A 13 20.80 3.95 10.81
C ILE A 13 21.12 4.84 9.61
N GLU A 14 22.36 4.80 9.15
CA GLU A 14 22.78 5.43 7.90
C GLU A 14 23.63 4.45 7.08
N ILE A 15 23.19 4.21 5.84
CA ILE A 15 23.85 3.36 4.86
C ILE A 15 24.23 4.24 3.67
N LYS A 16 25.49 4.19 3.24
CA LYS A 16 26.01 4.93 2.08
C LYS A 16 26.70 3.99 1.12
N ASN A 17 26.21 3.97 -0.11
CA ASN A 17 26.78 3.27 -1.27
C ASN A 17 27.21 1.83 -0.94
N LEU A 18 26.37 1.12 -0.18
CA LEU A 18 26.64 -0.27 0.22
C LEU A 18 26.58 -1.16 -1.02
N ASN A 19 27.59 -2.00 -1.17
CA ASN A 19 27.64 -3.06 -2.17
C ASN A 19 27.90 -4.39 -1.48
N PHE A 20 27.20 -5.43 -1.91
CA PHE A 20 27.39 -6.78 -1.39
C PHE A 20 27.09 -7.83 -2.46
N SER A 21 27.94 -8.86 -2.49
CA SER A 21 27.83 -9.99 -3.41
C SER A 21 28.01 -11.30 -2.65
N TYR A 22 27.23 -12.33 -3.00
CA TYR A 22 27.59 -13.71 -2.70
C TYR A 22 28.44 -14.23 -3.86
N ASP A 23 29.70 -14.53 -3.60
CA ASP A 23 30.69 -14.86 -4.62
C ASP A 23 30.74 -13.80 -5.74
N LYS A 24 30.26 -14.16 -6.94
CA LYS A 24 30.21 -13.27 -8.12
C LYS A 24 28.83 -12.65 -8.34
N ILE A 25 27.82 -13.04 -7.56
CA ILE A 25 26.44 -12.59 -7.73
C ILE A 25 26.21 -11.37 -6.86
N LYS A 26 26.06 -10.20 -7.49
CA LYS A 26 25.77 -8.94 -6.81
C LYS A 26 24.33 -8.94 -6.30
N ILE A 27 24.16 -8.76 -4.99
CA ILE A 27 22.84 -8.76 -4.32
C ILE A 27 22.42 -7.35 -3.94
N ILE A 28 23.36 -6.54 -3.43
CA ILE A 28 23.14 -5.14 -3.06
C ILE A 28 24.06 -4.29 -3.93
N ASP A 29 23.51 -3.25 -4.57
CA ASP A 29 24.24 -2.39 -5.50
C ASP A 29 24.04 -0.91 -5.19
N SER A 30 25.09 -0.25 -4.72
CA SER A 30 25.11 1.19 -4.45
C SER A 30 23.95 1.66 -3.58
N PHE A 31 23.58 0.84 -2.60
CA PHE A 31 22.40 1.06 -1.77
C PHE A 31 22.68 2.12 -0.70
N SER A 32 21.84 3.15 -0.62
CA SER A 32 21.97 4.24 0.35
C SER A 32 20.63 4.56 1.00
N MET A 33 20.53 4.41 2.31
CA MET A 33 19.31 4.74 3.07
C MET A 33 19.64 5.43 4.38
N THR A 34 18.68 6.21 4.87
CA THR A 34 18.71 6.80 6.21
C THR A 34 17.44 6.44 6.96
N VAL A 35 17.59 6.13 8.24
CA VAL A 35 16.50 5.86 9.19
C VAL A 35 16.65 6.86 10.33
N LYS A 36 15.63 7.68 10.56
CA LYS A 36 15.60 8.64 11.66
C LYS A 36 15.32 7.91 12.97
N ASP A 37 15.81 8.47 14.07
CA ASP A 37 15.48 7.95 15.40
C ASP A 37 13.96 7.99 15.64
N GLY A 38 13.42 6.88 16.15
CA GLY A 38 11.98 6.69 16.39
C GLY A 38 11.12 6.51 15.13
N GLU A 39 11.71 6.36 13.95
CA GLU A 39 10.98 6.16 12.68
C GLU A 39 10.58 4.69 12.51
N PHE A 40 9.37 4.44 12.00
CA PHE A 40 8.97 3.13 11.50
C PHE A 40 9.08 3.10 9.97
N ILE A 41 10.07 2.36 9.45
CA ILE A 41 10.25 2.12 8.01
C ILE A 41 9.83 0.69 7.62
N ALA A 42 9.14 0.57 6.49
CA ALA A 42 8.93 -0.69 5.80
C ALA A 42 9.79 -0.81 4.54
N LEU A 43 10.56 -1.90 4.46
CA LEU A 43 11.26 -2.34 3.27
C LEU A 43 10.37 -3.31 2.49
N LEU A 44 10.09 -2.95 1.25
CA LEU A 44 9.23 -3.71 0.34
C LEU A 44 10.01 -4.04 -0.94
N GLY A 45 9.76 -5.20 -1.51
CA GLY A 45 10.28 -5.58 -2.82
C GLY A 45 10.10 -7.08 -3.07
N PRO A 46 10.37 -7.57 -4.29
CA PRO A 46 10.24 -8.98 -4.64
C PRO A 46 11.16 -9.88 -3.80
N ASN A 47 10.90 -11.18 -3.84
CA ASN A 47 11.75 -12.16 -3.19
C ASN A 47 13.13 -12.19 -3.85
N GLY A 48 14.17 -12.43 -3.05
CA GLY A 48 15.56 -12.48 -3.54
C GLY A 48 16.22 -11.13 -3.83
N VAL A 49 15.56 -10.00 -3.58
CA VAL A 49 16.14 -8.66 -3.83
C VAL A 49 17.17 -8.19 -2.77
N GLY A 50 17.46 -9.03 -1.77
CA GLY A 50 18.51 -8.77 -0.77
C GLY A 50 18.05 -8.12 0.54
N LYS A 51 16.75 -8.14 0.88
CA LYS A 51 16.19 -7.55 2.12
C LYS A 51 16.77 -8.20 3.39
N SER A 52 16.69 -9.52 3.50
CA SER A 52 17.28 -10.28 4.62
C SER A 52 18.81 -10.20 4.62
N THR A 53 19.45 -10.15 3.44
CA THR A 53 20.90 -9.89 3.32
C THR A 53 21.28 -8.53 3.91
N LEU A 54 20.51 -7.49 3.63
CA LEU A 54 20.70 -6.16 4.21
C LEU A 54 20.58 -6.20 5.74
N PHE A 55 19.60 -6.92 6.28
CA PHE A 55 19.44 -7.07 7.73
C PHE A 55 20.60 -7.81 8.37
N ASN A 56 21.10 -8.88 7.73
CA ASN A 56 22.29 -9.59 8.18
C ASN A 56 23.55 -8.71 8.15
N ILE A 57 23.64 -7.74 7.24
CA ILE A 57 24.73 -6.75 7.23
C ILE A 57 24.56 -5.73 8.35
N ILE A 58 23.36 -5.20 8.56
CA ILE A 58 23.08 -4.19 9.61
C ILE A 58 23.29 -4.78 11.01
N SER A 59 22.80 -6.01 11.26
CA SER A 59 23.09 -6.78 12.48
C SER A 59 24.54 -7.30 12.52
N GLY A 60 25.23 -7.21 11.38
CA GLY A 60 26.60 -7.63 11.09
C GLY A 60 26.92 -9.07 11.45
N ILE A 61 25.96 -9.94 11.12
CA ILE A 61 26.14 -11.36 10.83
C ILE A 61 26.97 -11.52 9.56
N LEU A 62 26.71 -10.70 8.53
CA LEU A 62 27.48 -10.69 7.29
C LEU A 62 28.47 -9.52 7.27
N PRO A 63 29.76 -9.77 6.96
CA PRO A 63 30.72 -8.71 6.73
C PRO A 63 30.51 -8.06 5.36
N PHE A 64 30.95 -6.82 5.21
CA PHE A 64 30.96 -6.09 3.93
C PHE A 64 32.24 -5.25 3.81
N THR A 65 32.69 -5.03 2.58
CA THR A 65 33.95 -4.33 2.28
C THR A 65 33.76 -3.00 1.54
N GLU A 66 32.60 -2.77 0.93
CA GLU A 66 32.32 -1.59 0.12
C GLU A 66 31.14 -0.78 0.67
N GLY A 67 31.29 0.54 0.70
CA GLY A 67 30.32 1.45 1.30
C GLY A 67 30.48 1.59 2.83
N SER A 68 29.48 2.16 3.49
CA SER A 68 29.50 2.34 4.93
C SER A 68 28.12 2.16 5.55
N VAL A 69 28.08 1.49 6.70
CA VAL A 69 26.90 1.38 7.57
C VAL A 69 27.26 1.93 8.94
N THR A 70 26.45 2.86 9.44
CA THR A 70 26.60 3.42 10.79
C THR A 70 25.29 3.31 11.58
N ILE A 71 25.42 3.10 12.89
CA ILE A 71 24.31 3.13 13.84
C ILE A 71 24.58 4.25 14.83
N PHE A 72 23.67 5.22 14.92
CA PHE A 72 23.85 6.46 15.70
C PHE A 72 25.21 7.13 15.46
N GLY A 73 25.68 7.14 14.20
CA GLY A 73 26.95 7.73 13.77
C GLY A 73 28.20 6.87 14.00
N LYS A 74 28.09 5.71 14.67
CA LYS A 74 29.23 4.79 14.88
C LYS A 74 29.23 3.71 13.79
N ASN A 75 30.38 3.53 13.12
CA ASN A 75 30.53 2.53 12.06
C ASN A 75 30.44 1.10 12.61
N ILE A 76 29.61 0.26 11.98
CA ILE A 76 29.33 -1.09 12.50
C ILE A 76 30.52 -2.06 12.41
N ASN A 77 31.44 -1.88 11.46
CA ASN A 77 32.67 -2.70 11.35
C ASN A 77 33.65 -2.43 12.50
N LYS A 78 33.49 -1.29 13.21
CA LYS A 78 34.28 -0.92 14.39
C LYS A 78 33.58 -1.24 15.71
N MET A 79 32.35 -1.74 15.68
CA MET A 79 31.60 -2.13 16.87
C MET A 79 31.94 -3.57 17.28
N LYS A 80 32.07 -3.80 18.59
CA LYS A 80 32.07 -5.17 19.12
C LYS A 80 30.65 -5.75 19.02
N TYR A 81 30.52 -7.07 18.86
CA TYR A 81 29.21 -7.74 18.80
C TYR A 81 28.29 -7.36 19.96
N LYS A 82 28.83 -7.29 21.18
CA LYS A 82 28.08 -6.88 22.38
C LYS A 82 27.58 -5.43 22.30
N GLU A 83 28.36 -4.50 21.77
CA GLU A 83 27.92 -3.12 21.61
C GLU A 83 26.77 -3.03 20.61
N ARG A 84 26.86 -3.79 19.52
CA ARG A 84 25.80 -3.83 18.50
C ARG A 84 24.53 -4.47 19.03
N ALA A 85 24.63 -5.59 19.76
CA ALA A 85 23.50 -6.24 20.41
C ALA A 85 22.83 -5.36 21.48
N ASN A 86 23.52 -4.37 22.04
CA ASN A 86 22.89 -3.40 22.93
C ASN A 86 22.06 -2.33 22.18
N LEU A 87 22.25 -2.19 20.88
CA LEU A 87 21.61 -1.18 20.04
C LEU A 87 20.53 -1.75 19.13
N ILE A 88 20.68 -3.00 18.69
CA ILE A 88 19.79 -3.66 17.73
C ILE A 88 19.27 -4.99 18.30
N ALA A 89 17.97 -5.18 18.25
CA ALA A 89 17.29 -6.47 18.32
C ALA A 89 16.78 -6.88 16.93
N VAL A 90 16.76 -8.18 16.65
CA VAL A 90 16.30 -8.73 15.37
C VAL A 90 15.25 -9.80 15.63
N VAL A 91 14.11 -9.69 14.96
CA VAL A 91 13.10 -10.75 14.86
C VAL A 91 13.28 -11.40 13.49
N PRO A 92 13.91 -12.58 13.40
CA PRO A 92 14.11 -13.27 12.13
C PRO A 92 12.81 -13.91 11.61
N GLN A 93 12.81 -14.24 10.32
CA GLN A 93 11.70 -14.93 9.65
C GLN A 93 11.49 -16.35 10.19
N GLU A 94 12.57 -17.10 10.34
CA GLU A 94 12.54 -18.46 10.88
C GLU A 94 13.45 -18.58 12.09
N THR A 95 12.93 -19.22 13.13
CA THR A 95 13.73 -19.67 14.27
C THR A 95 13.64 -21.18 14.37
N SER A 96 14.69 -21.87 13.95
CA SER A 96 14.90 -23.27 14.29
C SER A 96 15.72 -23.33 15.58
N SER A 97 15.11 -23.80 16.66
CA SER A 97 15.87 -24.30 17.81
C SER A 97 16.04 -25.80 17.62
N ASN A 98 17.22 -26.36 17.88
CA ASN A 98 17.42 -27.81 17.94
C ASN A 98 17.15 -28.38 19.34
N PHE A 99 16.80 -27.53 20.30
CA PHE A 99 16.64 -27.87 21.71
C PHE A 99 15.30 -27.38 22.26
N ASN A 100 14.68 -28.18 23.13
CA ASN A 100 13.39 -27.86 23.77
C ASN A 100 13.59 -27.07 25.07
N PHE A 101 14.12 -25.84 24.96
CA PHE A 101 14.23 -24.91 26.10
C PHE A 101 12.84 -24.45 26.56
N LYS A 102 12.73 -23.99 27.82
CA LYS A 102 11.51 -23.29 28.23
C LYS A 102 11.42 -21.95 27.52
N ASN A 103 10.20 -21.50 27.24
CA ASN A 103 9.98 -20.24 26.53
C ASN A 103 10.55 -19.04 27.29
N ILE A 104 10.46 -19.02 28.62
CA ILE A 104 11.06 -17.97 29.46
C ILE A 104 12.59 -17.92 29.34
N ASP A 105 13.25 -19.08 29.25
CA ASP A 105 14.71 -19.16 29.12
C ASP A 105 15.15 -18.57 27.77
N ILE A 106 14.37 -18.82 26.70
CA ILE A 106 14.61 -18.21 25.39
C ILE A 106 14.51 -16.69 25.48
N VAL A 107 13.49 -16.14 26.14
CA VAL A 107 13.34 -14.69 26.30
C VAL A 107 14.50 -14.11 27.12
N LEU A 108 14.90 -14.78 28.21
CA LEU A 108 16.02 -14.39 29.07
C LEU A 108 17.37 -14.35 28.35
N MET A 109 17.61 -15.24 27.37
CA MET A 109 18.85 -15.23 26.59
C MET A 109 19.15 -13.87 25.93
N SER A 110 18.13 -13.06 25.62
CA SER A 110 18.31 -11.71 25.08
C SER A 110 19.07 -10.76 26.03
N ARG A 111 18.95 -11.00 27.34
CA ARG A 111 19.54 -10.17 28.40
C ARG A 111 21.05 -10.36 28.53
N ALA A 112 21.61 -11.42 27.95
CA ALA A 112 23.06 -11.68 27.97
C ALA A 112 23.88 -10.50 27.43
N CYS A 113 23.36 -9.74 26.46
CA CYS A 113 24.04 -8.56 25.91
C CYS A 113 24.19 -7.40 26.92
N LYS A 114 23.35 -7.36 27.96
CA LYS A 114 23.33 -6.36 29.04
C LYS A 114 24.23 -6.72 30.22
N LYS A 115 24.74 -7.97 30.27
CA LYS A 115 25.53 -8.50 31.38
C LYS A 115 27.00 -8.61 31.04
N SER A 116 27.88 -8.62 32.05
CA SER A 116 29.29 -8.99 31.85
C SER A 116 29.41 -10.49 31.58
N GLN A 117 30.53 -10.93 30.99
CA GLN A 117 30.71 -12.31 30.50
C GLN A 117 30.47 -13.42 31.54
N PHE A 118 30.62 -13.10 32.83
CA PHE A 118 30.47 -14.04 33.95
C PHE A 118 29.37 -13.63 34.94
N ALA A 119 28.55 -12.64 34.60
CA ALA A 119 27.41 -12.29 35.43
C ALA A 119 26.24 -13.22 35.15
N ASN A 120 25.60 -13.70 36.20
CA ASN A 120 24.35 -14.44 36.11
C ASN A 120 23.18 -13.49 35.87
N GLU A 121 22.07 -14.08 35.41
CA GLU A 121 20.76 -13.43 35.38
C GLU A 121 20.33 -13.07 36.81
N ASP A 122 19.71 -11.90 36.97
CA ASP A 122 19.14 -11.46 38.24
C ASP A 122 17.61 -11.34 38.16
N MET A 123 16.98 -11.09 39.31
CA MET A 123 15.52 -10.97 39.39
C MET A 123 14.97 -9.87 38.46
N GLN A 124 15.75 -8.82 38.18
CA GLN A 124 15.35 -7.75 37.27
C GLN A 124 15.27 -8.26 35.83
N ASP A 125 16.17 -9.15 35.39
CA ASP A 125 16.08 -9.75 34.05
C ASP A 125 14.85 -10.64 33.90
N TYR A 126 14.52 -11.41 34.95
CA TYR A 126 13.29 -12.22 34.99
C TYR A 126 12.05 -11.34 34.90
N ASP A 127 12.00 -10.22 35.63
CA ASP A 127 10.88 -9.27 35.56
C ASP A 127 10.75 -8.67 34.16
N ILE A 128 11.86 -8.29 33.53
CA ILE A 128 11.87 -7.76 32.15
C ILE A 128 11.37 -8.82 31.16
N ALA A 129 11.86 -10.05 31.27
CA ALA A 129 11.45 -11.16 30.41
C ALA A 129 9.95 -11.47 30.56
N LEU A 130 9.46 -11.60 31.80
CA LEU A 130 8.03 -11.85 32.07
C LEU A 130 7.15 -10.69 31.60
N ASN A 131 7.59 -9.44 31.76
CA ASN A 131 6.86 -8.28 31.24
C ASN A 131 6.81 -8.28 29.70
N ALA A 132 7.89 -8.66 29.02
CA ALA A 132 7.88 -8.82 27.57
C ALA A 132 6.91 -9.94 27.15
N MET A 133 6.90 -11.07 27.85
CA MET A 133 5.96 -12.17 27.59
C MET A 133 4.50 -11.78 27.83
N LYS A 134 4.23 -10.96 28.85
CA LYS A 134 2.90 -10.36 29.07
C LYS A 134 2.44 -9.51 27.90
N LEU A 135 3.32 -8.62 27.42
CA LEU A 135 3.03 -7.75 26.27
C LEU A 135 2.69 -8.57 25.01
N THR A 136 3.36 -9.70 24.82
CA THR A 136 3.13 -10.60 23.69
C THR A 136 2.12 -11.72 23.97
N LYS A 137 1.40 -11.69 25.10
CA LYS A 137 0.41 -12.72 25.49
C LYS A 137 0.98 -14.15 25.45
N THR A 138 2.18 -14.34 26.01
CA THR A 138 2.88 -15.64 26.11
C THR A 138 3.22 -16.05 27.54
N GLU A 139 2.78 -15.30 28.56
CA GLU A 139 3.08 -15.62 29.97
C GLU A 139 2.59 -17.01 30.39
N ASP A 140 1.41 -17.44 29.92
CA ASP A 140 0.82 -18.74 30.26
C ASP A 140 1.63 -19.94 29.75
N ILE A 141 2.45 -19.72 28.71
CA ILE A 141 3.32 -20.74 28.12
C ILE A 141 4.78 -20.59 28.55
N ALA A 142 5.10 -19.67 29.47
CA ALA A 142 6.47 -19.36 29.88
C ALA A 142 7.31 -20.60 30.26
N TYR A 143 6.70 -21.55 30.97
CA TYR A 143 7.37 -22.76 31.47
C TYR A 143 7.19 -23.99 30.59
N ARG A 144 6.47 -23.89 29.47
CA ARG A 144 6.36 -24.95 28.47
C ARG A 144 7.61 -25.00 27.59
N GLY A 145 7.86 -26.16 26.99
CA GLY A 145 8.94 -26.33 26.03
C GLY A 145 8.66 -25.59 24.71
N TYR A 146 9.68 -24.98 24.12
CA TYR A 146 9.57 -24.27 22.83
C TYR A 146 9.08 -25.17 21.69
N MET A 147 9.36 -26.47 21.75
CA MET A 147 8.91 -27.43 20.72
C MET A 147 7.45 -27.85 20.89
N GLU A 148 6.83 -27.53 22.02
CA GLU A 148 5.47 -27.97 22.37
C GLU A 148 4.40 -26.95 21.98
N ILE A 149 4.80 -25.78 21.48
CA ILE A 149 3.93 -24.66 21.15
C ILE A 149 3.79 -24.49 19.64
N SER A 150 2.69 -23.88 19.22
CA SER A 150 2.38 -23.60 17.82
C SER A 150 3.38 -22.61 17.19
N GLY A 151 3.46 -22.59 15.86
CA GLY A 151 4.33 -21.64 15.14
C GLY A 151 4.03 -20.17 15.49
N GLY A 152 2.75 -19.82 15.67
CA GLY A 152 2.37 -18.47 16.09
C GLY A 152 2.81 -18.13 17.51
N GLU A 153 2.72 -19.07 18.45
CA GLU A 153 3.24 -18.89 19.81
C GLU A 153 4.77 -18.75 19.80
N LYS A 154 5.48 -19.56 19.00
CA LYS A 154 6.94 -19.44 18.82
C LYS A 154 7.32 -18.04 18.39
N GLN A 155 6.66 -17.50 17.37
CA GLN A 155 6.92 -16.15 16.88
C GLN A 155 6.70 -15.09 17.97
N ARG A 156 5.65 -15.23 18.78
CA ARG A 156 5.40 -14.32 19.92
C ARG A 156 6.49 -14.41 20.99
N VAL A 157 7.03 -15.59 21.27
CA VAL A 157 8.17 -15.77 22.18
C VAL A 157 9.42 -15.09 21.62
N ILE A 158 9.68 -15.17 20.33
CA ILE A 158 10.83 -14.49 19.69
C ILE A 158 10.65 -12.97 19.69
N ILE A 159 9.44 -12.47 19.48
CA ILE A 159 9.13 -11.04 19.63
C ILE A 159 9.32 -10.60 21.08
N ALA A 160 8.88 -11.40 22.06
CA ALA A 160 9.11 -11.13 23.48
C ALA A 160 10.61 -11.07 23.79
N GLN A 161 11.39 -11.99 23.23
CA GLN A 161 12.85 -12.01 23.33
C GLN A 161 13.46 -10.70 22.80
N ALA A 162 13.04 -10.25 21.62
CA ALA A 162 13.52 -8.99 21.04
C ALA A 162 13.12 -7.75 21.86
N ILE A 163 11.91 -7.71 22.42
CA ILE A 163 11.44 -6.64 23.30
C ILE A 163 12.23 -6.65 24.62
N ALA A 164 12.41 -7.83 25.22
CA ALA A 164 13.16 -7.99 26.47
C ALA A 164 14.63 -7.57 26.33
N GLN A 165 15.19 -7.60 25.11
CA GLN A 165 16.54 -7.11 24.84
C GLN A 165 16.72 -5.61 25.11
N ASP A 166 15.63 -4.83 25.11
CA ASP A 166 15.62 -3.39 25.45
C ASP A 166 16.66 -2.60 24.64
N THR A 167 16.43 -2.53 23.32
CA THR A 167 17.33 -1.90 22.34
C THR A 167 16.66 -0.69 21.69
N LYS A 168 17.45 0.14 20.99
CA LYS A 168 16.95 1.35 20.33
C LYS A 168 16.40 1.11 18.93
N ILE A 169 16.75 -0.02 18.33
CA ILE A 169 16.40 -0.39 16.96
C ILE A 169 15.88 -1.82 16.97
N LEU A 170 14.71 -2.01 16.38
CA LEU A 170 14.12 -3.32 16.15
C LEU A 170 14.08 -3.59 14.64
N LEU A 171 14.78 -4.64 14.22
CA LEU A 171 14.73 -5.16 12.85
C LEU A 171 13.72 -6.31 12.79
N LEU A 172 12.77 -6.25 11.87
CA LEU A 172 11.73 -7.27 11.72
C LEU A 172 11.83 -7.92 10.35
N ASP A 173 12.38 -9.13 10.25
CA ASP A 173 12.50 -9.85 8.98
C ASP A 173 11.27 -10.74 8.78
N GLU A 174 10.28 -10.23 8.05
CA GLU A 174 9.02 -10.93 7.75
C GLU A 174 8.33 -11.52 9.00
N PRO A 175 8.16 -10.72 10.08
CA PRO A 175 7.78 -11.21 11.41
C PRO A 175 6.35 -11.78 11.46
N THR A 176 5.55 -11.51 10.43
CA THR A 176 4.13 -11.90 10.32
C THR A 176 3.91 -13.06 9.35
N SER A 177 4.97 -13.58 8.74
CA SER A 177 4.87 -14.74 7.85
C SER A 177 4.28 -15.94 8.60
N ASN A 178 3.36 -16.66 7.96
CA ASN A 178 2.68 -17.85 8.52
C ASN A 178 1.80 -17.61 9.76
N LEU A 179 1.52 -16.34 10.14
CA LEU A 179 0.54 -16.01 11.18
C LEU A 179 -0.85 -15.80 10.58
N ASP A 180 -1.89 -16.11 11.35
CA ASP A 180 -3.26 -15.71 11.00
C ASP A 180 -3.44 -14.18 11.06
N ILE A 181 -4.45 -13.68 10.33
CA ILE A 181 -4.66 -12.25 10.13
C ILE A 181 -4.82 -11.50 11.46
N ASN A 182 -5.56 -12.07 12.41
CA ASN A 182 -5.77 -11.44 13.71
C ASN A 182 -4.45 -11.28 14.46
N PHE A 183 -3.61 -12.31 14.49
CA PHE A 183 -2.31 -12.24 15.15
C PHE A 183 -1.34 -11.29 14.44
N GLN A 184 -1.36 -11.23 13.10
CA GLN A 184 -0.56 -10.23 12.37
C GLN A 184 -0.93 -8.81 12.81
N ILE A 185 -2.23 -8.50 12.91
CA ILE A 185 -2.72 -7.19 13.35
C ILE A 185 -2.30 -6.91 14.80
N GLU A 186 -2.51 -7.86 15.72
CA GLU A 186 -2.15 -7.68 17.14
C GLU A 186 -0.67 -7.39 17.33
N ILE A 187 0.21 -8.15 16.66
CA ILE A 187 1.67 -7.95 16.74
C ILE A 187 2.08 -6.59 16.16
N MET A 188 1.54 -6.22 15.01
CA MET A 188 1.88 -4.95 14.38
C MET A 188 1.39 -3.76 15.22
N GLN A 189 0.21 -3.87 15.82
CA GLN A 189 -0.30 -2.87 16.77
C GLN A 189 0.58 -2.77 18.02
N LEU A 190 1.01 -3.90 18.59
CA LEU A 190 1.92 -3.91 19.73
C LEU A 190 3.23 -3.21 19.40
N ILE A 191 3.87 -3.57 18.28
CA ILE A 191 5.12 -2.96 17.82
C ILE A 191 4.95 -1.46 17.60
N LEU A 192 3.86 -1.04 16.94
CA LEU A 192 3.57 0.38 16.73
C LEU A 192 3.39 1.12 18.06
N GLN A 193 2.68 0.54 19.02
CA GLN A 193 2.51 1.12 20.35
C GLN A 193 3.84 1.26 21.09
N ILE A 194 4.70 0.23 21.05
CA ILE A 194 6.04 0.27 21.65
C ILE A 194 6.90 1.33 20.96
N SER A 195 6.92 1.36 19.62
CA SER A 195 7.62 2.36 18.82
C SER A 195 7.26 3.78 19.23
N LYS A 196 5.96 4.10 19.30
CA LYS A 196 5.51 5.45 19.68
C LYS A 196 5.74 5.77 21.16
N LYS A 197 5.58 4.81 22.08
CA LYS A 197 5.75 5.05 23.53
C LYS A 197 7.21 5.15 23.96
N GLN A 198 8.09 4.34 23.39
CA GLN A 198 9.49 4.23 23.80
C GLN A 198 10.47 4.92 22.84
N HIS A 199 9.95 5.57 21.79
CA HIS A 199 10.76 6.14 20.72
C HIS A 199 11.67 5.08 20.06
N LEU A 200 11.16 3.85 19.95
CA LEU A 200 11.87 2.72 19.34
C LEU A 200 11.85 2.88 17.81
N THR A 201 13.03 2.84 17.20
CA THR A 201 13.19 2.82 15.74
C THR A 201 12.86 1.41 15.22
N VAL A 202 12.02 1.31 14.20
CA VAL A 202 11.61 0.02 13.62
C VAL A 202 11.94 0.01 12.13
N VAL A 203 12.64 -1.02 11.69
CA VAL A 203 12.82 -1.31 10.25
C VAL A 203 12.28 -2.71 10.01
N GLY A 204 11.21 -2.82 9.23
CA GLY A 204 10.57 -4.10 8.94
C GLY A 204 10.63 -4.45 7.46
N VAL A 205 10.91 -5.71 7.16
CA VAL A 205 10.72 -6.32 5.84
C VAL A 205 9.33 -6.92 5.81
N PHE A 206 8.54 -6.55 4.81
CA PHE A 206 7.17 -7.04 4.67
C PHE A 206 6.91 -7.61 3.27
N HIS A 207 6.07 -8.64 3.22
CA HIS A 207 5.48 -9.16 1.99
C HIS A 207 4.13 -8.53 1.69
N ASP A 208 3.31 -8.31 2.73
CA ASP A 208 2.01 -7.69 2.60
C ASP A 208 2.16 -6.16 2.53
N ILE A 209 1.94 -5.62 1.33
CA ILE A 209 2.02 -4.19 1.05
C ILE A 209 0.96 -3.41 1.83
N ASN A 210 -0.24 -3.97 2.00
CA ASN A 210 -1.33 -3.33 2.75
C ASN A 210 -1.04 -3.29 4.24
N LEU A 211 -0.38 -4.30 4.77
CA LEU A 211 0.10 -4.29 6.15
C LEU A 211 1.16 -3.19 6.33
N ALA A 212 2.18 -3.15 5.47
CA ALA A 212 3.20 -2.10 5.50
C ALA A 212 2.60 -0.68 5.41
N ALA A 213 1.63 -0.47 4.52
CA ALA A 213 0.95 0.81 4.32
C ALA A 213 0.21 1.32 5.55
N GLN A 214 -0.26 0.41 6.42
CA GLN A 214 -1.01 0.77 7.62
C GLN A 214 -0.11 1.26 8.75
N TYR A 215 1.03 0.61 8.97
CA TYR A 215 1.85 0.80 10.17
C TYR A 215 3.11 1.63 9.96
N ALA A 216 3.69 1.65 8.75
CA ALA A 216 4.94 2.36 8.50
C ALA A 216 4.71 3.88 8.32
N ASP A 217 5.64 4.65 8.85
CA ASP A 217 5.73 6.10 8.60
C ASP A 217 6.32 6.35 7.19
N ARG A 218 7.25 5.49 6.74
CA ARG A 218 7.94 5.57 5.45
C ARG A 218 8.08 4.19 4.78
N ILE A 219 8.03 4.13 3.46
CA ILE A 219 8.20 2.91 2.66
C ILE A 219 9.39 3.09 1.71
N ILE A 220 10.23 2.06 1.65
CA ILE A 220 11.32 1.95 0.69
C ILE A 220 11.03 0.74 -0.21
N LEU A 221 10.79 1.00 -1.50
CA LEU A 221 10.71 -0.03 -2.53
C LEU A 221 12.12 -0.39 -3.01
N ILE A 222 12.43 -1.68 -3.04
CA ILE A 222 13.71 -2.22 -3.46
C ILE A 222 13.52 -3.04 -4.73
N LYS A 223 14.31 -2.75 -5.76
CA LYS A 223 14.34 -3.47 -7.03
C LYS A 223 15.80 -3.68 -7.45
N ASN A 224 16.15 -4.92 -7.82
CA ASN A 224 17.49 -5.28 -8.29
C ASN A 224 18.64 -4.80 -7.37
N GLY A 225 18.48 -4.96 -6.06
CA GLY A 225 19.49 -4.58 -5.07
C GLY A 225 19.66 -3.07 -4.83
N LYS A 226 18.76 -2.25 -5.39
CA LYS A 226 18.73 -0.78 -5.29
C LYS A 226 17.44 -0.27 -4.70
N ILE A 227 17.48 0.91 -4.11
CA ILE A 227 16.28 1.68 -3.81
C ILE A 227 15.66 2.14 -5.12
N PHE A 228 14.43 1.71 -5.36
CA PHE A 228 13.61 2.14 -6.48
C PHE A 228 12.85 3.42 -6.14
N ALA A 229 12.26 3.47 -4.95
CA ALA A 229 11.52 4.63 -4.45
C ALA A 229 11.57 4.68 -2.92
N ASP A 230 11.54 5.89 -2.35
CA ASP A 230 11.62 6.14 -0.91
C ASP A 230 10.74 7.35 -0.54
N GLY A 231 9.76 7.15 0.36
CA GLY A 231 8.81 8.20 0.72
C GLY A 231 7.65 7.71 1.57
N THR A 232 6.59 8.53 1.70
CA THR A 232 5.40 8.13 2.47
C THR A 232 4.64 7.02 1.73
N PRO A 233 3.81 6.22 2.42
CA PRO A 233 2.97 5.22 1.75
C PRO A 233 2.12 5.80 0.61
N ALA A 234 1.62 7.04 0.73
CA ALA A 234 0.80 7.69 -0.28
C ALA A 234 1.57 8.06 -1.56
N ASP A 235 2.84 8.44 -1.43
CA ASP A 235 3.68 8.81 -2.57
C ASP A 235 4.18 7.57 -3.32
N ILE A 236 4.48 6.52 -2.56
CA ILE A 236 5.21 5.34 -3.05
C ILE A 236 4.29 4.27 -3.60
N LEU A 237 3.14 4.04 -2.96
CA LEU A 237 2.23 2.95 -3.31
C LEU A 237 1.23 3.41 -4.38
N ASN A 238 1.69 3.58 -5.62
CA ASN A 238 0.87 3.87 -6.79
C ASN A 238 0.95 2.73 -7.83
N CYS A 239 0.00 2.67 -8.77
CA CYS A 239 -0.10 1.59 -9.76
C CYS A 239 1.20 1.39 -10.55
N LYS A 240 1.85 2.48 -10.97
CA LYS A 240 3.10 2.44 -11.74
C LYS A 240 4.24 1.81 -10.94
N ASN A 241 4.48 2.28 -9.73
CA ASN A 241 5.57 1.78 -8.89
C ASN A 241 5.38 0.30 -8.55
N ILE A 242 4.15 -0.14 -8.25
CA ILE A 242 3.87 -1.55 -7.97
C ILE A 242 4.10 -2.40 -9.21
N PHE A 243 3.67 -1.94 -10.38
CA PHE A 243 3.92 -2.64 -11.64
C PHE A 243 5.43 -2.72 -11.95
N ASP A 244 6.16 -1.60 -11.84
CA ASP A 244 7.59 -1.56 -12.12
C ASP A 244 8.37 -2.48 -11.17
N VAL A 245 7.98 -2.58 -9.89
CA VAL A 245 8.72 -3.37 -8.90
C VAL A 245 8.31 -4.84 -8.90
N TYR A 246 7.01 -5.15 -9.02
CA TYR A 246 6.46 -6.50 -8.84
C TYR A 246 5.91 -7.12 -10.13
N GLY A 247 5.75 -6.36 -11.20
CA GLY A 247 5.07 -6.81 -12.43
C GLY A 247 3.58 -7.05 -12.23
N ALA A 248 2.98 -6.51 -11.17
CA ALA A 248 1.60 -6.76 -10.78
C ALA A 248 0.70 -5.57 -11.12
N HIS A 249 -0.41 -5.85 -11.81
CA HIS A 249 -1.48 -4.88 -12.00
C HIS A 249 -2.33 -4.80 -10.73
N VAL A 250 -2.53 -3.57 -10.25
CA VAL A 250 -3.24 -3.31 -9.01
C VAL A 250 -4.13 -2.09 -9.14
N ILE A 251 -5.18 -2.05 -8.33
CA ILE A 251 -5.96 -0.84 -8.05
C ILE A 251 -5.46 -0.28 -6.72
N VAL A 252 -5.14 1.00 -6.70
CA VAL A 252 -4.77 1.73 -5.49
C VAL A 252 -5.93 2.63 -5.09
N GLY A 253 -6.35 2.51 -3.83
CA GLY A 253 -7.37 3.37 -3.24
C GLY A 253 -7.01 3.80 -1.83
N LYS A 254 -7.91 4.55 -1.20
CA LYS A 254 -7.88 4.81 0.24
C LYS A 254 -8.96 3.99 0.92
N ASN A 255 -8.62 3.32 2.00
CA ASN A 255 -9.60 2.65 2.82
C ASN A 255 -10.50 3.71 3.49
N PRO A 256 -11.84 3.61 3.36
CA PRO A 256 -12.76 4.65 3.84
C PRO A 256 -12.82 4.77 5.37
N PHE A 257 -12.40 3.72 6.10
CA PHE A 257 -12.41 3.70 7.56
C PHE A 257 -11.10 4.17 8.16
N THR A 258 -9.96 3.83 7.53
CA THR A 258 -8.63 4.16 8.07
C THR A 258 -7.97 5.35 7.38
N ASN A 259 -8.47 5.77 6.22
CA ASN A 259 -7.88 6.77 5.32
C ASN A 259 -6.45 6.43 4.87
N LYS A 260 -6.01 5.18 5.09
CA LYS A 260 -4.71 4.64 4.65
C LYS A 260 -4.82 4.10 3.22
N ILE A 261 -3.68 4.06 2.53
CA ILE A 261 -3.61 3.43 1.20
C ILE A 261 -3.94 1.95 1.32
N PHE A 262 -4.71 1.45 0.36
CA PHE A 262 -5.00 0.04 0.18
C PHE A 262 -4.84 -0.32 -1.29
N ILE A 263 -4.29 -1.52 -1.52
CA ILE A 263 -3.96 -2.07 -2.83
C ILE A 263 -4.74 -3.37 -3.02
N THR A 264 -5.47 -3.45 -4.12
CA THR A 264 -6.18 -4.66 -4.53
C THR A 264 -5.53 -5.19 -5.81
N PRO A 265 -5.10 -6.47 -5.86
CA PRO A 265 -4.68 -7.08 -7.10
C PRO A 265 -5.79 -7.02 -8.14
N HIS A 266 -5.43 -6.65 -9.37
CA HIS A 266 -6.36 -6.60 -10.49
C HIS A 266 -5.86 -7.53 -11.59
N TYR A 267 -6.50 -8.68 -11.71
CA TYR A 267 -6.13 -9.68 -12.71
C TYR A 267 -6.97 -9.46 -13.98
N ASN A 268 -6.55 -8.52 -14.82
CA ASN A 268 -7.05 -8.46 -16.19
C ASN A 268 -5.96 -8.97 -17.13
N GLY A 269 -6.28 -10.01 -17.89
CA GLY A 269 -5.44 -10.44 -18.99
C GLY A 269 -5.20 -9.26 -19.95
N HIS A 270 -3.94 -9.02 -20.29
CA HIS A 270 -3.53 -8.15 -21.40
C HIS A 270 -3.86 -6.64 -21.30
N TYR A 271 -3.59 -5.99 -20.15
CA TYR A 271 -3.60 -4.52 -20.08
C TYR A 271 -2.18 -3.96 -19.84
N ASP A 272 -1.62 -3.24 -20.80
CA ASP A 272 -0.30 -2.60 -20.68
C ASP A 272 -0.44 -1.15 -20.16
N LEU A 273 -0.51 -1.00 -18.84
CA LEU A 273 -0.59 0.29 -18.14
C LEU A 273 0.71 1.12 -18.18
N THR A 274 1.75 0.67 -18.90
CA THR A 274 2.96 1.51 -19.12
C THR A 274 2.67 2.74 -19.99
N SER A 275 1.51 2.75 -20.67
CA SER A 275 0.99 3.90 -21.41
C SER A 275 0.13 4.79 -20.53
N ILE A 276 0.74 5.48 -19.54
CA ILE A 276 0.09 6.68 -18.99
C ILE A 276 -0.07 7.65 -20.18
N PRO A 277 -1.30 8.07 -20.56
CA PRO A 277 -1.49 8.91 -21.71
C PRO A 277 -0.67 10.20 -21.56
N GLU A 278 0.17 10.53 -22.56
CA GLU A 278 0.94 11.78 -22.59
C GLU A 278 0.03 13.03 -22.51
N LYS A 279 -1.28 12.89 -22.78
CA LYS A 279 -2.27 13.95 -22.73
C LYS A 279 -3.41 13.64 -21.77
N ARG A 280 -3.48 14.46 -20.71
CA ARG A 280 -4.62 14.56 -19.80
C ARG A 280 -5.86 15.09 -20.54
N LYS A 281 -6.76 14.20 -20.94
CA LYS A 281 -8.10 14.55 -21.46
C LYS A 281 -9.08 14.84 -20.32
N LYS A 282 -10.04 15.73 -20.57
CA LYS A 282 -11.25 15.92 -19.78
C LYS A 282 -12.34 14.97 -20.29
N ILE A 283 -12.83 14.09 -19.44
CA ILE A 283 -13.77 13.04 -19.82
C ILE A 283 -15.05 13.19 -19.01
N HIS A 284 -16.18 13.23 -19.70
CA HIS A 284 -17.50 13.21 -19.08
C HIS A 284 -18.13 11.83 -19.22
N ILE A 285 -18.56 11.22 -18.12
CA ILE A 285 -19.06 9.84 -18.13
C ILE A 285 -20.55 9.84 -17.79
N ILE A 286 -21.36 9.31 -18.70
CA ILE A 286 -22.75 8.97 -18.44
C ILE A 286 -22.79 7.61 -17.74
N ALA A 287 -23.25 7.60 -16.49
CA ALA A 287 -23.23 6.46 -15.58
C ALA A 287 -24.56 6.32 -14.83
N GLY A 288 -24.67 5.29 -14.00
CA GLY A 288 -25.84 4.98 -13.18
C GLY A 288 -25.81 3.53 -12.71
N GLY A 289 -26.36 3.28 -11.52
CA GLY A 289 -26.48 1.93 -10.95
C GLY A 289 -25.16 1.23 -10.63
N GLY A 290 -24.03 1.95 -10.59
CA GLY A 290 -22.69 1.38 -10.36
C GLY A 290 -21.89 1.11 -11.64
N SER A 291 -22.47 1.36 -12.82
CA SER A 291 -21.83 1.11 -14.12
C SER A 291 -20.63 2.01 -14.40
N GLY A 292 -20.58 3.20 -13.80
CA GLY A 292 -19.48 4.16 -13.97
C GLY A 292 -18.30 3.95 -13.04
N SER A 293 -18.50 3.24 -11.93
CA SER A 293 -17.55 3.14 -10.82
C SER A 293 -16.16 2.63 -11.23
N TYR A 294 -16.11 1.63 -12.12
CA TYR A 294 -14.85 1.10 -12.67
C TYR A 294 -14.12 2.14 -13.52
N LEU A 295 -14.85 2.80 -14.45
CA LEU A 295 -14.29 3.82 -15.33
C LEU A 295 -13.80 5.05 -14.57
N PHE A 296 -14.50 5.45 -13.51
CA PHE A 296 -14.06 6.55 -12.63
C PHE A 296 -12.68 6.26 -12.04
N ASN A 297 -12.48 5.07 -11.47
CA ASN A 297 -11.23 4.71 -10.83
C ASN A 297 -10.09 4.62 -11.83
N ILE A 298 -10.27 3.91 -12.95
CA ILE A 298 -9.18 3.69 -13.91
C ILE A 298 -8.77 4.99 -14.58
N LEU A 299 -9.71 5.71 -15.17
CA LEU A 299 -9.37 6.92 -15.94
C LEU A 299 -8.80 8.02 -15.03
N GLN A 300 -9.24 8.11 -13.77
CA GLN A 300 -8.63 9.02 -12.79
C GLN A 300 -7.23 8.54 -12.38
N SER A 301 -7.01 7.24 -12.20
CA SER A 301 -5.68 6.68 -11.90
C SER A 301 -4.67 6.89 -13.04
N GLU A 302 -5.15 6.97 -14.28
CA GLU A 302 -4.38 7.34 -15.48
C GLU A 302 -4.15 8.86 -15.60
N GLY A 303 -4.73 9.67 -14.70
CA GLY A 303 -4.50 11.10 -14.60
C GLY A 303 -5.53 11.99 -15.30
N HIS A 304 -6.56 11.43 -15.95
CA HIS A 304 -7.61 12.20 -16.64
C HIS A 304 -8.45 13.06 -15.66
N ILE A 305 -9.07 14.12 -16.19
CA ILE A 305 -10.04 14.92 -15.42
C ILE A 305 -11.42 14.34 -15.69
N ILE A 306 -12.03 13.75 -14.67
CA ILE A 306 -13.33 13.10 -14.80
C ILE A 306 -14.45 14.02 -14.29
N THR A 307 -15.54 14.06 -15.03
CA THR A 307 -16.84 14.60 -14.62
C THR A 307 -17.91 13.54 -14.94
N THR A 308 -19.08 13.63 -14.31
CA THR A 308 -20.16 12.66 -14.58
C THR A 308 -21.52 13.33 -14.65
N CYS A 309 -22.48 12.59 -15.18
CA CYS A 309 -23.83 13.05 -15.49
C CYS A 309 -24.68 13.32 -14.24
N ILE A 310 -25.96 13.62 -14.46
CA ILE A 310 -26.93 13.75 -13.39
C ILE A 310 -27.13 12.37 -12.77
N LEU A 311 -26.87 12.26 -11.48
CA LEU A 311 -27.05 11.02 -10.72
C LEU A 311 -27.97 11.25 -9.52
N SER A 312 -28.76 10.24 -9.20
CA SER A 312 -29.56 10.25 -7.97
C SER A 312 -28.65 10.26 -6.74
N SER A 313 -29.04 11.00 -5.70
CA SER A 313 -28.25 11.12 -4.46
C SER A 313 -28.00 9.79 -3.73
N ILE A 314 -28.83 8.78 -4.01
CA ILE A 314 -28.70 7.42 -3.47
C ILE A 314 -27.95 6.45 -4.39
N ASP A 315 -27.62 6.86 -5.60
CA ASP A 315 -26.94 6.04 -6.61
C ASP A 315 -25.53 5.63 -6.15
N THR A 316 -25.13 4.40 -6.49
CA THR A 316 -23.79 3.86 -6.20
C THR A 316 -22.70 4.68 -6.88
N ASP A 317 -22.89 5.05 -8.15
CA ASP A 317 -21.94 5.88 -8.91
C ASP A 317 -21.85 7.29 -8.33
N ALA A 318 -22.94 7.84 -7.77
CA ALA A 318 -22.90 9.14 -7.10
C ALA A 318 -22.05 9.09 -5.82
N LYS A 319 -22.13 8.01 -5.05
CA LYS A 319 -21.30 7.78 -3.86
C LYS A 319 -19.82 7.65 -4.23
N VAL A 320 -19.51 6.85 -5.25
CA VAL A 320 -18.13 6.64 -5.72
C VAL A 320 -17.56 7.95 -6.28
N ALA A 321 -18.31 8.67 -7.11
CA ALA A 321 -17.89 9.96 -7.67
C ALA A 321 -17.56 10.99 -6.56
N LYS A 322 -18.40 11.09 -5.53
CA LYS A 322 -18.13 11.95 -4.35
C LYS A 322 -16.85 11.56 -3.63
N GLN A 323 -16.62 10.27 -3.38
CA GLN A 323 -15.42 9.78 -2.71
C GLN A 323 -14.15 10.09 -3.49
N LEU A 324 -14.23 10.04 -4.82
CA LEU A 324 -13.14 10.34 -5.75
C LEU A 324 -12.96 11.84 -6.03
N GLY A 325 -13.82 12.70 -5.46
CA GLY A 325 -13.79 14.15 -5.71
C GLY A 325 -14.14 14.55 -7.14
N ILE A 326 -14.90 13.71 -7.85
CA ILE A 326 -15.34 13.95 -9.23
C ILE A 326 -16.46 14.99 -9.23
N ARG A 327 -16.41 15.97 -10.14
CA ARG A 327 -17.53 16.92 -10.36
C ARG A 327 -18.73 16.16 -10.92
N LEU A 328 -19.85 16.23 -10.22
CA LEU A 328 -21.13 15.63 -10.63
C LEU A 328 -22.29 16.57 -10.36
N VAL A 329 -23.42 16.31 -11.02
CA VAL A 329 -24.72 16.95 -10.72
C VAL A 329 -25.58 15.95 -9.96
N LEU A 330 -26.13 16.36 -8.83
CA LEU A 330 -26.96 15.51 -7.96
C LEU A 330 -28.42 15.91 -8.08
N GLU A 331 -29.28 14.89 -8.14
CA GLU A 331 -30.72 15.06 -8.05
C GLU A 331 -31.28 14.20 -6.92
N ASP A 332 -32.38 14.66 -6.32
CA ASP A 332 -33.11 13.88 -5.34
C ASP A 332 -33.97 12.81 -6.04
N PRO A 333 -34.11 11.61 -5.45
CA PRO A 333 -34.90 10.54 -6.05
C PRO A 333 -36.38 10.93 -6.20
N HIS A 334 -36.99 10.52 -7.32
CA HIS A 334 -38.43 10.69 -7.63
C HIS A 334 -38.94 12.14 -7.74
N ILE A 335 -38.04 13.12 -7.89
CA ILE A 335 -38.39 14.50 -8.24
C ILE A 335 -38.31 14.67 -9.76
N THR A 336 -39.22 15.46 -10.33
CA THR A 336 -39.10 15.88 -11.73
C THR A 336 -37.80 16.64 -11.94
N LEU A 337 -36.98 16.20 -12.90
CA LEU A 337 -35.67 16.77 -13.22
C LEU A 337 -35.72 18.30 -13.30
N ARG A 338 -34.86 18.96 -12.53
CA ARG A 338 -34.77 20.43 -12.53
C ARG A 338 -34.04 20.89 -13.78
N GLU A 339 -34.61 21.87 -14.50
CA GLU A 339 -33.96 22.46 -15.68
C GLU A 339 -32.55 22.99 -15.38
N GLU A 340 -32.32 23.47 -14.17
CA GLU A 340 -31.01 23.92 -13.71
C GLU A 340 -29.96 22.81 -13.74
N ASN A 341 -30.30 21.60 -13.29
CA ASN A 341 -29.39 20.46 -13.26
C ASN A 341 -29.08 19.94 -14.67
N ILE A 342 -30.06 20.01 -15.59
CA ILE A 342 -29.84 19.72 -17.01
C ILE A 342 -28.81 20.70 -17.59
N ARG A 343 -28.96 22.01 -17.32
CA ARG A 343 -28.00 23.03 -17.79
C ARG A 343 -26.61 22.81 -17.22
N LEU A 344 -26.49 22.55 -15.92
CA LEU A 344 -25.19 22.24 -15.28
C LEU A 344 -24.52 21.02 -15.91
N ASN A 345 -25.29 19.98 -16.25
CA ASN A 345 -24.76 18.80 -16.92
C ASN A 345 -24.28 19.12 -18.35
N GLU A 346 -25.04 19.91 -19.11
CA GLU A 346 -24.64 20.38 -20.43
C GLU A 346 -23.38 21.25 -20.39
N ASP A 347 -23.22 22.09 -19.36
CA ASP A 347 -22.01 22.88 -19.14
C ASP A 347 -20.79 21.98 -18.92
N LEU A 348 -20.91 20.93 -18.09
CA LEU A 348 -19.84 19.94 -17.89
C LEU A 348 -19.46 19.22 -19.20
N ILE A 349 -20.46 18.88 -20.02
CA ILE A 349 -20.24 18.28 -21.35
C ILE A 349 -19.52 19.25 -22.29
N SER A 350 -19.84 20.55 -22.23
CA SER A 350 -19.18 21.55 -23.06
C SER A 350 -17.68 21.70 -22.75
N GLU A 351 -17.33 21.56 -21.47
CA GLU A 351 -15.96 21.65 -20.95
C GLU A 351 -15.10 20.41 -21.22
N CYS A 352 -15.70 19.26 -21.59
CA CYS A 352 -14.98 18.01 -21.78
C CYS A 352 -14.44 17.83 -23.22
N ASP A 353 -13.50 16.91 -23.40
CA ASP A 353 -12.96 16.51 -24.70
C ASP A 353 -13.69 15.27 -25.25
N VAL A 354 -14.08 14.37 -24.36
CA VAL A 354 -14.68 13.07 -24.68
C VAL A 354 -15.87 12.78 -23.76
N VAL A 355 -16.95 12.25 -24.33
CA VAL A 355 -18.08 11.68 -23.57
C VAL A 355 -18.08 10.18 -23.70
N ILE A 356 -18.22 9.48 -22.57
CA ILE A 356 -18.28 8.02 -22.51
C ILE A 356 -19.62 7.63 -21.89
N VAL A 357 -20.37 6.77 -22.58
CA VAL A 357 -21.60 6.19 -22.05
C VAL A 357 -21.27 4.78 -21.54
N ALA A 358 -21.33 4.61 -20.22
CA ALA A 358 -21.06 3.35 -19.56
C ALA A 358 -22.13 2.29 -19.88
N ARG A 359 -21.99 1.10 -19.27
CA ARG A 359 -23.00 0.03 -19.32
C ARG A 359 -24.21 0.34 -18.43
N VAL A 360 -24.78 1.53 -18.59
CA VAL A 360 -25.93 2.01 -17.84
C VAL A 360 -27.23 1.54 -18.48
N ASP A 361 -28.22 1.28 -17.64
CA ASP A 361 -29.60 1.01 -18.02
C ASP A 361 -30.39 2.32 -18.11
N PHE A 362 -31.13 2.51 -19.20
CA PHE A 362 -31.90 3.73 -19.44
C PHE A 362 -33.38 3.51 -19.17
N GLY A 363 -33.93 4.25 -18.22
CA GLY A 363 -35.35 4.41 -17.93
C GLY A 363 -35.79 5.86 -18.06
N GLU A 364 -37.05 6.16 -17.78
CA GLU A 364 -37.60 7.52 -17.92
C GLU A 364 -36.87 8.55 -17.03
N GLU A 365 -36.45 8.14 -15.83
CA GLU A 365 -35.81 9.03 -14.85
C GLU A 365 -34.40 9.50 -15.27
N ASN A 366 -33.67 8.70 -16.05
CA ASN A 366 -32.29 9.02 -16.48
C ASN A 366 -32.15 9.21 -18.00
N TYR A 367 -33.26 9.18 -18.74
CA TYR A 367 -33.27 9.37 -20.20
C TYR A 367 -32.65 10.71 -20.62
N CYS A 368 -32.81 11.75 -19.81
CA CYS A 368 -32.21 13.08 -20.05
C CYS A 368 -30.67 13.02 -20.18
N ASN A 369 -30.01 12.10 -19.47
CA ASN A 369 -28.57 11.91 -19.58
C ASN A 369 -28.20 11.39 -20.97
N LEU A 370 -29.01 10.51 -21.57
CA LEU A 370 -28.82 10.07 -22.94
C LEU A 370 -29.09 11.20 -23.93
N GLU A 371 -30.10 12.04 -23.69
CA GLU A 371 -30.38 13.22 -24.52
C GLU A 371 -29.20 14.21 -24.52
N SER A 372 -28.54 14.40 -23.38
CA SER A 372 -27.37 15.27 -23.26
C SER A 372 -26.18 14.82 -24.13
N VAL A 373 -26.09 13.53 -24.45
CA VAL A 373 -25.07 13.00 -25.39
C VAL A 373 -25.21 13.60 -26.79
N LYS A 374 -26.44 13.93 -27.22
CA LYS A 374 -26.67 14.62 -28.50
C LYS A 374 -25.97 15.96 -28.53
N LYS A 375 -25.98 16.71 -27.42
CA LYS A 375 -25.32 18.00 -27.29
C LYS A 375 -23.80 17.87 -27.49
N ALA A 376 -23.22 16.81 -26.94
CA ALA A 376 -21.79 16.52 -27.13
C ALA A 376 -21.43 16.35 -28.62
N LEU A 377 -22.24 15.60 -29.36
CA LEU A 377 -22.05 15.41 -30.81
C LEU A 377 -22.24 16.72 -31.60
N GLU A 378 -23.23 17.54 -31.25
CA GLU A 378 -23.43 18.86 -31.86
C GLU A 378 -22.25 19.81 -31.63
N LEU A 379 -21.56 19.65 -30.50
CA LEU A 379 -20.33 20.38 -30.16
C LEU A 379 -19.06 19.71 -30.75
N ASN A 380 -19.21 18.72 -31.63
CA ASN A 380 -18.12 17.94 -32.25
C ASN A 380 -17.19 17.25 -31.23
N LYS A 381 -17.72 16.84 -30.06
CA LYS A 381 -16.98 16.04 -29.09
C LYS A 381 -16.94 14.58 -29.52
N CYS A 382 -15.90 13.86 -29.12
CA CYS A 382 -15.84 12.41 -29.31
C CYS A 382 -16.79 11.72 -28.35
N VAL A 383 -17.65 10.84 -28.86
CA VAL A 383 -18.61 10.08 -28.05
C VAL A 383 -18.41 8.58 -28.24
N TYR A 384 -18.24 7.86 -27.14
CA TYR A 384 -18.07 6.41 -27.11
C TYR A 384 -19.15 5.75 -26.26
N PHE A 385 -19.73 4.67 -26.77
CA PHE A 385 -20.61 3.78 -26.01
C PHE A 385 -19.85 2.51 -25.63
N ILE A 386 -19.96 2.09 -24.38
CA ILE A 386 -19.50 0.76 -23.96
C ILE A 386 -20.62 -0.24 -24.22
N ASP A 387 -20.27 -1.35 -24.85
CA ASP A 387 -21.16 -2.45 -25.22
C ASP A 387 -22.42 -1.98 -25.95
N GLY A 388 -22.24 -1.16 -27.00
CA GLY A 388 -23.33 -0.63 -27.80
C GLY A 388 -24.13 -1.71 -28.54
N LYS A 389 -23.49 -2.84 -28.88
CA LYS A 389 -24.15 -4.01 -29.51
C LYS A 389 -25.32 -4.56 -28.68
N ASN A 390 -25.22 -4.53 -27.35
CA ASN A 390 -26.26 -5.01 -26.45
C ASN A 390 -27.13 -3.90 -25.85
N PHE A 391 -27.08 -2.67 -26.41
CA PHE A 391 -27.82 -1.52 -25.87
C PHE A 391 -29.32 -1.77 -25.70
N PHE A 392 -29.94 -2.55 -26.60
CA PHE A 392 -31.37 -2.85 -26.55
C PHE A 392 -31.79 -3.62 -25.28
N GLN A 393 -30.88 -4.36 -24.65
CA GLN A 393 -31.14 -5.08 -23.40
C GLN A 393 -31.19 -4.15 -22.19
N ARG A 394 -30.71 -2.91 -22.37
CA ARG A 394 -30.56 -1.86 -21.36
C ARG A 394 -31.59 -0.74 -21.54
N ASP A 395 -32.58 -0.95 -22.40
CA ASP A 395 -33.63 0.01 -22.70
C ASP A 395 -34.93 -0.35 -21.98
N PHE A 396 -35.23 0.39 -20.92
CA PHE A 396 -36.46 0.30 -20.13
C PHE A 396 -37.45 1.44 -20.47
N THR A 397 -37.27 2.10 -21.60
CA THR A 397 -38.12 3.20 -22.12
C THR A 397 -39.01 2.75 -23.28
N ASN A 398 -39.35 1.45 -23.32
CA ASN A 398 -40.15 0.84 -24.38
C ASN A 398 -39.59 1.07 -25.80
N GLY A 399 -38.27 1.04 -25.96
CA GLY A 399 -37.60 1.15 -27.27
C GLY A 399 -37.19 2.58 -27.66
N ARG A 400 -37.59 3.59 -26.87
CA ARG A 400 -37.26 5.01 -27.14
C ARG A 400 -35.75 5.26 -27.05
N ALA A 401 -35.07 4.73 -26.03
CA ALA A 401 -33.62 4.87 -25.87
C ALA A 401 -32.85 4.15 -26.98
N THR A 402 -33.28 2.96 -27.40
CA THR A 402 -32.67 2.21 -28.50
C THR A 402 -32.79 2.96 -29.82
N ALA A 403 -33.96 3.55 -30.10
CA ALA A 403 -34.17 4.37 -31.30
C ALA A 403 -33.26 5.60 -31.27
N PHE A 404 -33.12 6.25 -30.11
CA PHE A 404 -32.26 7.42 -29.96
C PHE A 404 -30.77 7.07 -30.05
N PHE A 405 -30.32 5.97 -29.46
CA PHE A 405 -28.96 5.44 -29.60
C PHE A 405 -28.58 5.24 -31.06
N LYS A 406 -29.45 4.61 -31.87
CA LYS A 406 -29.23 4.45 -33.32
C LYS A 406 -29.05 5.79 -34.03
N LYS A 407 -29.81 6.81 -33.62
CA LYS A 407 -29.66 8.18 -34.15
C LYS A 407 -28.31 8.80 -33.75
N LEU A 408 -27.87 8.60 -32.51
CA LEU A 408 -26.56 9.07 -32.03
C LEU A 408 -25.40 8.42 -32.81
N LEU A 409 -25.49 7.11 -33.11
CA LEU A 409 -24.52 6.43 -33.98
C LEU A 409 -24.49 7.04 -35.39
N ALA A 410 -25.66 7.34 -35.98
CA ALA A 410 -25.75 8.01 -37.27
C ALA A 410 -25.19 9.45 -37.25
N MET A 411 -25.19 10.09 -36.08
CA MET A 411 -24.59 11.41 -35.84
C MET A 411 -23.07 11.35 -35.56
N GLY A 412 -22.46 10.15 -35.54
CA GLY A 412 -21.01 9.98 -35.41
C GLY A 412 -20.53 9.45 -34.07
N ALA A 413 -21.42 9.07 -33.14
CA ALA A 413 -21.02 8.32 -31.96
C ALA A 413 -20.45 6.95 -32.36
N ARG A 414 -19.51 6.44 -31.56
CA ARG A 414 -18.82 5.18 -31.82
C ARG A 414 -19.14 4.17 -30.75
N ASP A 415 -19.28 2.91 -31.14
CA ASP A 415 -19.29 1.80 -30.20
C ASP A 415 -17.85 1.39 -29.91
N ALA A 416 -17.44 1.50 -28.65
CA ALA A 416 -16.13 1.07 -28.20
C ALA A 416 -16.12 -0.41 -27.80
N GLY A 417 -17.27 -1.12 -27.77
CA GLY A 417 -17.33 -2.54 -27.46
C GLY A 417 -17.09 -2.86 -25.98
N SER A 418 -15.86 -2.71 -25.52
CA SER A 418 -15.46 -2.93 -24.13
C SER A 418 -14.73 -1.72 -23.54
N GLU A 419 -14.59 -1.71 -22.23
CA GLU A 419 -13.75 -0.78 -21.49
C GLU A 419 -12.27 -0.89 -21.93
N GLU A 420 -11.87 -2.03 -22.51
CA GLU A 420 -10.52 -2.34 -23.00
C GLU A 420 -10.22 -1.67 -24.33
N GLU A 421 -11.12 -1.84 -25.29
CA GLU A 421 -11.06 -1.20 -26.60
C GLU A 421 -11.17 0.34 -26.48
N LEU A 422 -11.92 0.83 -25.50
CA LEU A 422 -12.03 2.25 -25.19
C LEU A 422 -10.68 2.88 -24.84
N ALA A 423 -9.86 2.25 -23.99
CA ALA A 423 -8.56 2.80 -23.59
C ALA A 423 -7.63 3.00 -24.80
N ILE A 424 -7.63 2.04 -25.74
CA ILE A 424 -6.87 2.15 -27.00
C ILE A 424 -7.35 3.35 -27.83
N LEU A 425 -8.67 3.61 -27.84
CA LEU A 425 -9.26 4.74 -28.56
C LEU A 425 -8.96 6.09 -27.89
N LEU A 426 -8.80 6.11 -26.57
CA LEU A 426 -8.44 7.31 -25.80
C LEU A 426 -6.96 7.68 -25.93
N ASN A 427 -6.09 6.72 -26.23
CA ASN A 427 -4.65 6.95 -26.44
C ASN A 427 -4.28 7.33 -27.88
N LYS A 428 -5.23 7.23 -28.82
CA LYS A 428 -5.13 7.81 -30.17
C LYS A 428 -5.61 9.27 -30.17
#